data_AF-A0A6B1HDF9-F1
#
_entry.id   AF-A0A6B1HDF9-F1
#
_cell.length_a   1.000
_cell.length_b   1.000
_cell.length_c   1.000
_cell.angle_alpha   90.00
_cell.angle_beta   90.00
_cell.angle_gamma   90.00
#
_symmetry.space_group_name_H-M   'P 1'
#
loop_
_entity.id
_entity.type
_entity.pdbx_description
1 polymer ?
#
loop_
_entity_poly.entity_id
_entity_poly.type
_entity_poly.pdbx_seq_one_letter_code
_entity_poly.pdbx_strand_id
1 'polypeptide(L)' 'SVQREPVTIRRQNREVAVVISPLDYRRLVTTNIAEFRRFCDRVSMAAKARGLTEDKLGRLLDA' A
#
# COMPACT_ATOMS: atom_id res chain seq x y z
N SER A 1 12.22 -17.87 24.21
CA SER A 1 11.39 -17.77 22.98
C SER A 1 11.19 -16.29 22.68
N VAL A 2 11.52 -15.83 21.48
CA VAL A 2 11.25 -14.43 21.07
C VAL A 2 9.80 -14.37 20.60
N GLN A 3 8.99 -13.49 21.21
CA GLN A 3 7.61 -13.22 20.78
C GLN A 3 7.63 -12.72 19.32
N ARG A 4 6.98 -13.45 18.41
CA ARG A 4 6.89 -13.10 16.96
C ARG A 4 5.53 -12.53 16.55
N GLU A 5 4.58 -12.47 17.47
CA GLU A 5 3.23 -12.00 17.20
C GLU A 5 3.08 -10.52 17.57
N PRO A 6 2.30 -9.75 16.81
CA PRO A 6 1.96 -8.37 17.16
C PRO A 6 1.36 -8.27 18.56
N VAL A 7 1.72 -7.21 19.29
CA VAL A 7 1.14 -6.92 20.62
C VAL A 7 0.19 -5.75 20.50
N THR A 8 -1.08 -5.96 20.86
CA THR A 8 -2.10 -4.90 20.86
C THR A 8 -2.10 -4.14 22.18
N ILE A 9 -1.97 -2.81 22.11
CA ILE A 9 -2.13 -1.89 23.25
C ILE A 9 -3.60 -1.47 23.33
N ARG A 10 -4.21 -1.62 24.51
CA ARG A 10 -5.62 -1.27 24.78
C ARG A 10 -5.73 -0.14 25.81
N ARG A 11 -6.68 0.78 25.62
CA ARG A 11 -7.07 1.83 26.59
C ARG A 11 -8.58 1.84 26.76
N GLN A 12 -9.08 1.72 27.99
CA GLN A 12 -10.54 1.70 28.29
C GLN A 12 -11.32 0.75 27.37
N ASN A 13 -10.78 -0.45 27.15
CA ASN A 13 -11.35 -1.48 26.27
C ASN A 13 -11.37 -1.17 24.76
N ARG A 14 -10.68 -0.11 24.30
CA ARG A 14 -10.46 0.19 22.88
C ARG A 14 -9.03 -0.16 22.46
N GLU A 15 -8.87 -0.76 21.29
CA GLU A 15 -7.55 -0.94 20.67
C GLU A 15 -7.02 0.42 20.19
N VAL A 16 -5.83 0.80 20.68
CA VAL A 16 -5.25 2.12 20.41
C VAL A 16 -3.95 2.05 19.60
N ALA A 17 -3.23 0.93 19.68
CA ALA A 17 -2.02 0.71 18.89
C ALA A 17 -1.70 -0.79 18.78
N VAL A 18 -0.87 -1.13 17.79
CA VAL A 18 -0.27 -2.47 17.65
C VAL A 18 1.23 -2.29 17.51
N VAL A 19 2.01 -3.00 18.31
CA VAL A 19 3.47 -3.05 18.25
C VAL A 19 3.89 -4.29 17.47
N ILE A 20 4.69 -4.10 16.44
CA ILE A 20 5.27 -5.19 15.63
C ILE A 20 6.78 -5.07 15.61
N SER A 21 7.47 -6.18 15.31
CA SER A 21 8.92 -6.13 15.15
C SER A 21 9.30 -5.29 13.91
N PRO A 22 10.49 -4.67 13.89
CA PRO A 22 10.98 -3.99 12.68
C PRO A 22 11.07 -4.90 11.46
N LEU A 23 11.26 -6.21 11.65
CA LEU A 23 11.26 -7.18 10.56
C LEU A 23 9.86 -7.35 9.96
N ASP A 24 8.83 -7.47 10.80
CA ASP A 24 7.45 -7.63 10.36
C ASP A 24 6.93 -6.34 9.71
N TYR A 25 7.30 -5.18 10.25
CA TYR A 25 7.01 -3.90 9.61
C TYR A 25 7.60 -3.82 8.20
N ARG A 26 8.89 -4.18 8.04
CA ARG A 26 9.53 -4.20 6.71
C ARG A 26 8.83 -5.16 5.75
N ARG A 27 8.44 -6.35 6.23
CA ARG A 27 7.68 -7.31 5.42
C ARG A 27 6.34 -6.71 4.97
N LEU A 28 5.57 -6.13 5.90
CA LEU A 28 4.29 -5.48 5.61
C LEU A 28 4.44 -4.37 4.57
N VAL A 29 5.40 -3.47 4.75
CA VAL A 29 5.65 -2.36 3.81
C VAL A 29 6.06 -2.87 2.43
N THR A 30 6.95 -3.87 2.38
CA THR A 30 7.42 -4.43 1.11
C THR A 30 6.28 -5.10 0.35
N THR A 31 5.42 -5.84 1.04
CA THR A 31 4.21 -6.45 0.46
C THR A 31 3.26 -5.38 -0.08
N ASN A 32 2.96 -4.35 0.72
CA ASN A 32 2.06 -3.28 0.30
C ASN A 32 2.59 -2.51 -0.93
N ILE A 33 3.91 -2.26 -0.99
CA ILE A 33 4.54 -1.63 -2.17
C ILE A 33 4.39 -2.53 -3.40
N ALA A 34 4.63 -3.83 -3.26
CA ALA A 34 4.52 -4.77 -4.38
C ALA A 34 3.07 -4.87 -4.89
N GLU A 35 2.09 -4.92 -4.00
CA GLU A 35 0.67 -4.95 -4.36
C GLU A 35 0.22 -3.64 -5.02
N PHE A 36 0.66 -2.50 -4.49
CA PHE A 36 0.37 -1.20 -5.09
C PHE A 36 0.95 -1.07 -6.49
N ARG A 37 2.21 -1.51 -6.71
CA ARG A 37 2.82 -1.53 -8.04
C ARG A 37 2.01 -2.38 -9.03
N ARG A 38 1.64 -3.60 -8.64
CA ARG A 38 0.79 -4.47 -9.47
C ARG A 38 -0.57 -3.84 -9.78
N PHE A 39 -1.14 -3.09 -8.85
CA PHE A 39 -2.36 -2.33 -9.08
C PHE A 39 -2.13 -1.23 -10.13
N CYS A 40 -1.10 -0.40 -9.96
CA CYS A 40 -0.73 0.65 -10.91
C CYS A 40 -0.48 0.08 -12.31
N ASP A 41 0.20 -1.06 -12.43
CA ASP A 41 0.45 -1.73 -13.71
C ASP A 41 -0.87 -2.10 -14.40
N ARG A 42 -1.80 -2.73 -13.67
CA ARG A 42 -3.12 -3.10 -14.22
C ARG A 42 -3.91 -1.88 -14.66
N VAL A 43 -3.95 -0.82 -13.84
CA VAL A 43 -4.66 0.42 -14.16
C VAL A 43 -4.03 1.09 -15.38
N SER A 44 -2.70 1.16 -15.42
CA SER A 44 -1.95 1.79 -16.53
C SER A 44 -2.17 1.03 -17.84
N MET A 45 -2.15 -0.31 -17.81
CA MET A 45 -2.46 -1.13 -18.98
C MET A 45 -3.89 -0.91 -19.46
N ALA A 46 -4.87 -0.91 -18.55
CA ALA A 46 -6.27 -0.68 -18.91
C ALA A 46 -6.49 0.72 -19.48
N ALA A 47 -5.86 1.74 -18.92
CA ALA A 47 -5.95 3.12 -19.41
C ALA A 47 -5.35 3.25 -20.80
N LYS A 48 -4.16 2.68 -21.04
CA LYS A 48 -3.52 2.64 -22.37
C LYS A 48 -4.40 1.91 -23.39
N ALA A 49 -4.95 0.76 -23.04
CA ALA A 49 -5.87 0.00 -23.90
C ALA A 49 -7.14 0.79 -24.26
N ARG A 50 -7.57 1.70 -23.39
CA ARG A 50 -8.71 2.61 -23.63
C ARG A 50 -8.31 3.93 -24.30
N GLY A 51 -7.07 4.03 -24.78
CA GLY A 51 -6.60 5.17 -25.57
C GLY A 51 -6.13 6.37 -24.75
N LEU A 52 -5.76 6.18 -23.47
CA LEU A 52 -4.99 7.17 -22.73
C LEU A 52 -3.58 7.26 -23.33
N THR A 53 -3.18 8.48 -23.70
CA THR A 53 -1.86 8.83 -24.23
C THR A 53 -1.19 9.82 -23.29
N GLU A 54 0.13 10.01 -23.43
CA GLU A 54 0.87 11.00 -22.62
C GLU A 54 0.29 12.42 -22.76
N ASP A 55 -0.10 12.82 -23.97
CA ASP A 55 -0.75 14.12 -24.21
C ASP A 55 -2.12 14.24 -23.51
N LYS A 56 -2.97 13.20 -23.59
CA LYS A 56 -4.24 13.19 -22.87
C LYS A 56 -4.05 13.18 -21.35
N LEU A 57 -3.03 12.49 -20.86
CA LEU A 57 -2.70 12.46 -19.44
C LEU A 57 -2.19 13.82 -18.97
N GLY A 58 -1.29 14.46 -19.72
CA GLY A 58 -0.80 15.81 -19.42
C GLY A 58 -1.96 16.80 -19.24
N ARG A 59 -2.90 16.81 -20.20
CA ARG A 59 -4.11 17.67 -20.09
C ARG A 59 -4.99 17.37 -18.88
N LEU A 60 -5.02 16.13 -18.38
CA LEU A 60 -5.80 15.77 -17.19
C LEU A 60 -5.12 16.20 -15.89
N LEU A 61 -3.78 16.27 -15.87
CA LEU A 61 -2.99 16.62 -14.70
C LEU A 61 -2.72 18.13 -14.60
N ASP A 62 -2.77 18.84 -15.72
CA ASP A 62 -2.59 20.30 -15.80
C ASP A 62 -3.93 21.07 -15.58
N ALA A 63 -5.00 20.39 -15.15
CA ALA A 63 -6.32 20.95 -14.82
C ALA A 63 -6.46 21.22 -13.32
#